data_AF-A0A5P9F214-F1
#
_entry.id   AF-A0A5P9F214-F1
#
_cell.length_a   1.000
_cell.length_b   1.000
_cell.length_c   1.000
_cell.angle_alpha   90.00
_cell.angle_beta   90.00
_cell.angle_gamma   90.00
#
_symmetry.space_group_name_H-M   'P 1'
#
loop_
_entity.id
_entity.type
_entity.pdbx_description
1 polymer ?
#
loop_
_entity_poly.entity_id
_entity_poly.type
_entity_poly.pdbx_seq_one_letter_code
_entity_poly.pdbx_strand_id
1 'polypeptide(L)' 'MKHLALVTVLVLLASTANAGTAFLKRNYISGLNRICVYDHLGSEVIITIKSTEICKVTVQI' A
#
# COMPACT_ATOMS: atom_id res chain seq x y z
N MET A 1 19.93 34.83 9.13
CA MET A 1 18.70 34.70 8.31
C MET A 1 18.79 33.61 7.23
N LYS A 2 19.95 33.36 6.59
CA LYS A 2 20.11 32.24 5.62
C LYS A 2 19.89 30.83 6.20
N HIS A 3 20.33 30.58 7.43
CA HIS A 3 20.15 29.27 8.09
C HIS A 3 18.68 28.95 8.42
N LEU A 4 17.86 29.98 8.68
CA LEU A 4 16.43 29.78 8.98
C LEU A 4 15.67 29.32 7.74
N ALA A 5 15.99 29.88 6.56
CA ALA A 5 15.42 29.46 5.28
C ALA A 5 15.82 28.03 4.88
N LEU A 6 17.03 27.58 5.27
CA LEU A 6 17.50 26.22 4.99
C LEU A 6 16.73 25.17 5.81
N VAL A 7 16.43 25.47 7.08
CA VAL A 7 15.70 24.57 7.98
C VAL A 7 14.24 24.39 7.55
N THR A 8 13.58 25.45 7.09
CA THR A 8 12.21 25.35 6.57
C THR A 8 12.12 24.50 5.29
N VAL A 9 13.11 24.57 4.40
CA VAL A 9 13.15 23.71 3.20
C VAL A 9 13.35 22.23 3.56
N LEU A 10 14.14 21.93 4.59
CA LEU A 10 14.39 20.54 5.02
C LEU A 10 13.13 19.87 5.59
N VAL A 11 12.29 20.61 6.31
CA VAL A 11 11.02 20.09 6.86
C VAL A 11 10.01 19.78 5.76
N LEU A 12 10.00 20.57 4.68
CA LEU A 12 9.13 20.34 3.51
C LEU A 12 9.51 19.07 2.72
N LEU A 13 10.78 18.63 2.79
CA LEU A 13 11.27 17.43 2.11
C LEU A 13 11.05 16.14 2.93
N ALA A 14 10.65 16.24 4.20
CA ALA A 14 10.27 15.10 5.01
C ALA A 14 8.85 14.62 4.67
N SER A 15 8.62 14.20 3.42
CA SER A 15 7.40 13.48 3.06
C SER A 15 7.37 12.16 3.82
N THR A 16 6.33 11.95 4.63
CA THR A 16 6.10 10.67 5.32
C THR A 16 5.87 9.58 4.27
N ALA A 17 6.87 8.73 4.04
CA ALA A 17 6.68 7.50 3.29
C ALA A 17 5.83 6.56 4.16
N ASN A 18 4.51 6.56 3.94
CA ASN A 18 3.61 5.56 4.49
C ASN A 18 3.84 4.26 3.72
N ALA A 19 4.92 3.56 4.04
CA ALA A 19 5.15 2.19 3.57
C ALA A 19 4.55 1.25 4.62
N GLY A 20 3.33 0.81 4.37
CA GLY A 20 2.70 -0.22 5.19
C GLY A 20 2.89 -1.60 4.56
N THR A 21 2.85 -2.65 5.39
CA THR A 21 2.65 -4.00 4.86
C THR A 21 1.21 -4.43 5.09
N ALA A 22 0.59 -4.99 4.06
CA ALA A 22 -0.73 -5.61 4.14
C ALA A 22 -0.64 -7.11 3.89
N PHE A 23 -1.45 -7.89 4.59
CA PHE A 23 -1.42 -9.35 4.60
C PHE A 23 -2.69 -9.92 3.97
N LEU A 24 -2.55 -10.91 3.09
CA LEU A 24 -3.68 -11.51 2.40
C LEU A 24 -4.62 -12.18 3.41
N LYS A 25 -5.87 -11.70 3.45
CA LYS A 25 -6.93 -12.20 4.34
C LYS A 25 -7.82 -13.22 3.64
N ARG A 26 -8.23 -12.92 2.41
CA ARG A 26 -9.04 -13.82 1.57
C ARG A 26 -8.88 -13.48 0.09
N ASN A 27 -9.21 -14.42 -0.78
CA ASN A 27 -9.37 -14.14 -2.20
C ASN A 27 -10.52 -14.94 -2.80
N TYR A 28 -11.09 -14.43 -3.89
CA TYR A 28 -12.14 -15.10 -4.63
C TYR A 28 -12.09 -14.72 -6.12
N ILE A 29 -12.69 -15.56 -6.97
CA ILE A 29 -12.80 -15.29 -8.40
C ILE A 29 -14.14 -14.63 -8.68
N SER A 30 -14.11 -13.59 -9.51
CA SER A 30 -15.29 -12.93 -10.07
C SER A 30 -15.07 -12.74 -11.57
N GLY A 31 -15.72 -13.58 -12.38
CA GLY A 31 -15.49 -13.64 -13.83
C GLY A 31 -14.05 -14.06 -14.15
N LEU A 32 -13.35 -13.22 -14.93
CA LEU A 32 -11.94 -13.45 -15.30
C LEU A 32 -10.94 -12.79 -14.34
N ASN A 33 -11.43 -12.29 -13.20
CA ASN A 33 -10.62 -11.58 -12.21
C ASN A 33 -10.52 -12.36 -10.91
N ARG A 34 -9.36 -12.31 -10.26
CA ARG A 34 -9.18 -12.68 -8.86
C ARG A 34 -9.14 -11.43 -8.01
N ILE A 35 -10.05 -11.35 -7.05
CA ILE A 35 -10.11 -10.28 -6.05
C ILE A 35 -9.30 -10.74 -4.83
N CYS A 36 -8.23 -10.01 -4.53
CA CYS A 36 -7.34 -10.26 -3.39
C CYS A 36 -7.63 -9.21 -2.31
N VAL A 37 -8.13 -9.66 -1.16
CA VAL A 37 -8.45 -8.78 -0.02
C VAL A 37 -7.37 -8.92 1.03
N TYR A 38 -6.72 -7.82 1.36
CA TYR A 38 -5.63 -7.71 2.31
C TYR A 38 -6.08 -6.96 3.56
N ASP A 39 -5.56 -7.35 4.72
CA ASP A 39 -5.64 -6.57 5.96
C ASP A 39 -4.41 -5.69 6.09
N HIS A 40 -4.63 -4.39 6.26
CA HIS A 40 -3.62 -3.40 6.58
C HIS A 40 -4.03 -2.66 7.85
N LEU A 41 -3.46 -3.05 8.99
CA LEU A 41 -3.74 -2.44 10.30
C LEU A 41 -5.25 -2.38 10.61
N GLY A 42 -6.00 -3.43 10.25
CA GLY A 42 -7.45 -3.51 10.43
C GLY A 42 -8.30 -2.85 9.33
N SER A 43 -7.69 -2.22 8.33
CA SER A 43 -8.37 -1.74 7.12
C SER A 43 -8.25 -2.74 5.98
N GLU A 44 -9.29 -2.88 5.15
CA GLU A 44 -9.23 -3.77 3.98
C GLU A 44 -8.68 -3.03 2.75
N VAL A 45 -7.66 -3.63 2.11
CA VAL A 45 -7.13 -3.20 0.81
C VAL A 45 -7.48 -4.26 -0.23
N ILE A 46 -8.03 -3.83 -1.37
CA ILE A 46 -8.44 -4.74 -2.44
C ILE A 46 -7.54 -4.55 -3.65
N ILE A 47 -6.92 -5.63 -4.11
CA ILE A 47 -6.15 -5.67 -5.35
C ILE A 47 -6.79 -6.69 -6.28
N THR A 48 -7.04 -6.29 -7.52
CA THR A 48 -7.60 -7.16 -8.56
C THR A 48 -6.51 -7.60 -9.52
N ILE A 49 -6.41 -8.90 -9.76
CA ILE A 49 -5.46 -9.52 -10.71
C ILE A 49 -6.22 -10.47 -11.65
N LYS A 50 -5.56 -11.05 -12.66
CA LYS A 50 -6.21 -12.04 -13.53
C LYS A 50 -6.53 -13.31 -12.75
N SER A 51 -7.58 -14.04 -13.14
CA SER A 51 -8.01 -15.27 -12.46
C SER A 51 -6.94 -16.37 -12.42
N THR A 52 -6.06 -16.39 -13.43
CA THR A 52 -4.92 -17.30 -13.58
C THR A 52 -3.73 -16.94 -12.70
N GLU A 53 -3.72 -15.74 -12.11
CA GLU A 53 -2.65 -15.28 -11.22
C GLU A 53 -3.00 -15.60 -9.76
N ILE A 54 -1.96 -15.64 -8.91
CA ILE A 54 -2.09 -15.94 -7.49
C ILE A 54 -1.90 -14.64 -6.70
N CYS A 55 -2.77 -14.43 -5.70
CA CYS A 55 -2.61 -13.31 -4.77
C CYS A 55 -1.32 -13.48 -3.97
N LYS A 56 -0.46 -12.45 -3.97
CA LYS A 56 0.71 -12.42 -3.08
C LYS A 56 0.24 -12.50 -1.63
N VAL A 57 1.02 -13.15 -0.78
CA VAL A 57 0.69 -13.26 0.66
C VAL A 57 0.85 -11.92 1.36
N THR A 58 1.79 -11.08 0.91
CA THR A 58 2.04 -9.74 1.43
C THR A 58 2.22 -8.73 0.31
N VAL A 59 1.80 -7.49 0.57
CA VAL A 59 1.97 -6.35 -0.35
C VAL A 59 2.42 -5.11 0.43
N GLN A 60 3.17 -4.25 -0.24
CA GLN A 60 3.47 -2.90 0.24
C GLN A 60 2.38 -1.97 -0.27
N ILE A 61 1.84 -1.14 0.62
CA ILE A 61 0.84 -0.11 0.35
C ILE A 61 1.33 1.25 0.82
#